data_AF-A0A536ZSU9-F1
#
_entry.id   AF-A0A536ZSU9-F1
#
_cell.length_a   1.000
_cell.length_b   1.000
_cell.length_c   1.000
_cell.angle_alpha   90.00
_cell.angle_beta   90.00
_cell.angle_gamma   90.00
#
_symmetry.space_group_name_H-M   'P 1'
#
loop_
_entity.id
_entity.type
_entity.pdbx_description
1 polymer ?
#
loop_
_entity_poly.entity_id
_entity_poly.type
_entity_poly.pdbx_seq_one_letter_code
_entity_poly.pdbx_strand_id
1 'polypeptide(L)'
;MRKELWFGFSLIALIMIPVIVFTPWTHLTNGNLGLLMLALICVGIMLGFPTAFTLMGMGVFFAWLAYRSVNPALAPRQVLDLFVQRTYGVMSNDVLIAIPLFLFMGYLVERAKLIDKLFHSLHLATARVPGALAVATIVTCSIFATATGIVGACVTLMGLLALPAMLKAGYNVKVSAGAITAGGCLGILIPPSVLLIVYGAVAGVSVVQLYAGAFLPGFMLAGLYIGYIIVLAKWKPHLMPPLAASERRVALPTFAQKLAKHGSNALIGLTRAVTGNPGAGVDKQTAL
;
A
#
# COMPACT_ATOMS: atom_id res chain seq x y z
N MET A 1 -10.88 20.18 21.75
CA MET A 1 -10.11 19.66 20.59
C MET A 1 -9.86 18.16 20.76
N ARG A 2 -10.00 17.36 19.69
CA ARG A 2 -9.64 15.93 19.71
C ARG A 2 -8.13 15.77 19.94
N LYS A 3 -7.72 14.72 20.69
CA LYS A 3 -6.29 14.43 20.98
C LYS A 3 -5.45 14.29 19.70
N GLU A 4 -6.07 13.80 18.64
CA GLU A 4 -5.48 13.65 17.29
C GLU A 4 -5.04 14.99 16.69
N LEU A 5 -5.87 16.03 16.83
CA LEU A 5 -5.54 17.38 16.35
C LEU A 5 -4.38 17.97 17.16
N TRP A 6 -4.37 17.71 18.47
CA TRP A 6 -3.27 18.14 19.34
C TRP A 6 -1.93 17.53 18.93
N PHE A 7 -1.93 16.24 18.54
CA PHE A 7 -0.73 15.58 18.01
C PHE A 7 -0.24 16.23 16.71
N GLY A 8 -1.16 16.50 15.77
CA GLY A 8 -0.84 17.17 14.51
C GLY A 8 -0.24 18.56 14.72
N PHE A 9 -0.90 19.41 15.52
CA PHE A 9 -0.40 20.76 15.82
C PHE A 9 0.92 20.75 16.60
N SER A 10 1.13 19.77 17.49
CA SER A 10 2.39 19.62 18.21
C SER A 10 3.55 19.29 17.26
N LEU A 11 3.33 18.43 16.27
CA LEU A 11 4.35 18.10 15.28
C LEU A 11 4.62 19.27 14.33
N ILE A 12 3.59 20.01 13.93
CA ILE A 12 3.74 21.26 13.16
C ILE A 12 4.59 22.27 13.95
N ALA A 13 4.29 22.45 15.24
CA ALA A 13 5.07 23.32 16.10
C ALA A 13 6.52 22.84 16.24
N LEU A 14 6.74 21.53 16.39
CA LEU A 14 8.07 20.91 16.45
C LEU A 14 8.89 21.17 15.17
N ILE A 15 8.26 21.23 14.00
CA ILE A 15 8.94 21.52 12.73
C ILE A 15 9.17 23.03 12.58
N MET A 16 8.18 23.86 12.89
CA MET A 16 8.23 25.30 12.65
C MET A 16 9.09 26.05 13.67
N ILE A 17 9.10 25.64 14.94
CA ILE A 17 9.87 26.33 16.00
C ILE A 17 11.36 26.35 15.67
N PRO A 18 12.03 25.21 15.37
CA PRO A 18 13.43 25.21 14.97
C PRO A 18 13.67 26.05 13.71
N VAL A 19 12.79 25.98 12.72
CA VAL A 19 12.94 26.75 11.48
C VAL A 19 12.87 28.25 11.77
N ILE A 20 11.95 28.70 12.61
CA ILE A 20 11.82 30.13 12.94
C ILE A 20 12.97 30.63 13.82
N VAL A 21 13.42 29.81 14.76
CA VAL A 21 14.47 30.18 15.73
C VAL A 21 15.87 30.13 15.11
N PHE A 22 16.17 29.12 14.30
CA PHE A 22 17.49 28.93 13.70
C PHE A 22 17.66 29.60 12.33
N THR A 23 16.59 30.17 11.74
CA THR A 23 16.73 30.94 10.49
C THR A 23 17.21 32.36 10.80
N PRO A 24 18.39 32.77 10.33
CA PRO A 24 18.85 34.15 10.44
C PRO A 24 18.05 35.03 9.48
N TRP A 25 17.00 35.67 9.99
CA TRP A 25 16.10 36.53 9.23
C TRP A 25 16.77 37.74 8.57
N THR A 26 17.95 38.13 9.07
CA THR A 26 18.75 39.25 8.55
C THR A 26 19.60 38.87 7.35
N HIS A 27 20.02 37.60 7.22
CA HIS A 27 20.86 37.10 6.14
C HIS A 27 20.36 35.73 5.68
N LEU A 28 19.36 35.72 4.80
CA LEU A 28 18.82 34.49 4.24
C LEU A 28 19.76 33.95 3.16
N THR A 29 20.43 32.83 3.45
CA THR A 29 21.17 32.07 2.44
C THR A 29 20.24 31.14 1.66
N ASN A 30 20.69 30.64 0.50
CA ASN A 30 19.95 29.65 -0.29
C ASN A 30 19.64 28.37 0.53
N GLY A 31 20.51 27.98 1.46
CA GLY A 31 20.27 26.85 2.36
C GLY A 31 19.11 27.09 3.33
N ASN A 32 18.99 28.31 3.86
CA ASN A 32 17.87 28.68 4.73
C ASN A 32 16.54 28.68 3.97
N LEU A 33 16.53 29.19 2.73
CA LEU A 33 15.34 29.12 1.86
C LEU A 33 14.93 27.67 1.58
N GLY A 34 15.90 26.77 1.34
CA GLY A 34 15.63 25.34 1.14
C GLY A 34 15.04 24.66 2.39
N LEU A 35 15.57 24.94 3.57
CA LEU A 35 15.04 24.42 4.84
C LEU A 35 13.63 24.94 5.12
N LEU A 36 13.38 26.23 4.84
CA LEU A 36 12.07 26.85 5.02
C LEU A 36 11.05 26.27 4.03
N MET A 37 11.45 26.03 2.78
CA MET A 37 10.64 25.32 1.79
C MET A 37 10.27 23.92 2.28
N LEU A 38 11.24 23.13 2.76
CA LEU A 38 11.01 21.77 3.26
C LEU A 38 10.05 21.76 4.45
N ALA A 39 10.24 22.67 5.41
CA ALA A 39 9.38 22.80 6.57
C ALA A 39 7.93 23.13 6.18
N LEU A 40 7.75 24.11 5.30
CA LEU A 40 6.42 24.51 4.82
C LEU A 40 5.75 23.43 3.96
N ILE A 41 6.52 22.63 3.20
CA ILE A 41 5.98 21.44 2.52
C ILE A 41 5.44 20.45 3.56
N CYS A 42 6.21 20.14 4.62
CA CYS A 42 5.75 19.25 5.68
C CYS A 42 4.47 19.78 6.33
N VAL A 43 4.41 21.07 6.68
CA VAL A 43 3.22 21.69 7.27
C VAL A 43 2.02 21.63 6.32
N GLY A 44 2.21 21.95 5.03
CA GLY A 44 1.15 21.89 4.02
C GLY A 44 0.56 20.48 3.88
N ILE A 45 1.42 19.44 3.89
CA ILE A 45 0.99 18.04 3.89
C ILE A 45 0.22 17.70 5.17
N MET A 46 0.69 18.15 6.34
CA MET A 46 0.03 17.88 7.62
C MET A 46 -1.33 18.57 7.77
N LEU A 47 -1.51 19.73 7.14
CA LEU A 47 -2.81 20.41 7.05
C LEU A 47 -3.79 19.69 6.11
N GLY A 48 -3.34 18.64 5.40
CA GLY A 48 -4.16 17.87 4.47
C GLY A 48 -4.32 18.53 3.10
N PHE A 49 -3.51 19.55 2.78
CA PHE A 49 -3.54 20.13 1.44
C PHE A 49 -3.03 19.10 0.41
N PRO A 50 -3.64 18.97 -0.78
CA PRO A 50 -3.23 17.96 -1.74
C PRO A 50 -1.76 18.14 -2.13
N THR A 51 -0.99 17.08 -1.92
CA THR A 51 0.48 17.12 -1.98
C THR A 51 1.03 17.63 -3.30
N ALA A 52 0.37 17.32 -4.43
CA ALA A 52 0.75 17.81 -5.75
C ALA A 52 0.75 19.35 -5.83
N PHE A 53 -0.30 19.99 -5.32
CA PHE A 53 -0.40 21.45 -5.31
C PHE A 53 0.54 22.07 -4.28
N THR A 54 0.76 21.42 -3.13
CA THR A 54 1.76 21.84 -2.15
C THR A 54 3.14 21.89 -2.80
N LEU A 55 3.59 20.79 -3.43
CA LEU A 55 4.92 20.70 -4.02
C LEU A 55 5.11 21.67 -5.18
N MET A 56 4.09 21.82 -6.03
CA MET A 56 4.11 22.75 -7.17
C MET A 56 4.17 24.21 -6.70
N GLY A 57 3.26 24.61 -5.82
CA GLY A 57 3.19 25.98 -5.31
C GLY A 57 4.45 26.36 -4.53
N MET A 58 4.92 25.48 -3.65
CA MET A 58 6.14 25.68 -2.87
C MET A 58 7.37 25.73 -3.78
N GLY A 59 7.48 24.85 -4.77
CA GLY A 59 8.58 24.84 -5.73
C GLY A 59 8.65 26.13 -6.55
N VAL A 60 7.53 26.59 -7.09
CA VAL A 60 7.45 27.84 -7.87
C VAL A 60 7.72 29.07 -6.99
N PHE A 61 7.13 29.11 -5.79
CA PHE A 61 7.29 30.24 -4.88
C PHE A 61 8.73 30.39 -4.38
N PHE A 62 9.38 29.30 -3.96
CA PHE A 62 10.76 29.34 -3.49
C PHE A 62 11.76 29.52 -4.64
N ALA A 63 11.48 28.99 -5.83
CA ALA A 63 12.26 29.31 -7.03
C ALA A 63 12.19 30.83 -7.31
N TRP A 64 11.01 31.44 -7.22
CA TRP A 64 10.87 32.88 -7.39
C TRP A 64 11.63 33.69 -6.35
N LEU A 65 11.58 33.30 -5.07
CA LEU A 65 12.38 33.95 -4.02
C LEU A 65 13.89 33.84 -4.29
N ALA A 66 14.35 32.66 -4.74
CA ALA A 66 15.75 32.41 -5.03
C ALA A 66 16.26 33.17 -6.28
N TYR A 67 15.46 33.27 -7.35
CA TYR A 67 15.87 34.04 -8.54
C TYR A 67 15.73 35.54 -8.33
N ARG A 68 14.76 35.99 -7.53
CA ARG A 68 14.58 37.40 -7.19
C ARG A 68 15.76 37.95 -6.39
N SER A 69 16.41 37.16 -5.54
CA SER A 69 17.58 37.61 -4.78
C SER A 69 18.81 37.85 -5.66
N VAL A 70 18.87 37.25 -6.85
CA VAL A 70 19.96 37.43 -7.82
C VAL A 70 19.63 38.53 -8.83
N ASN A 71 18.49 38.44 -9.51
CA ASN A 71 18.06 39.45 -10.48
C ASN A 71 16.52 39.58 -10.52
N PRO A 72 15.95 40.62 -9.86
CA PRO A 72 14.51 40.79 -9.76
C PRO A 72 13.78 40.93 -11.11
N ALA A 73 14.42 41.50 -12.12
CA ALA A 73 13.78 41.77 -13.41
C ALA A 73 13.62 40.49 -14.25
N LEU A 74 14.54 39.53 -14.11
CA LEU A 74 14.52 38.28 -14.87
C LEU A 74 13.84 37.14 -14.11
N ALA A 75 13.66 37.27 -12.79
CA ALA A 75 13.12 36.21 -11.94
C ALA A 75 11.78 35.63 -12.42
N PRO A 76 10.77 36.42 -12.84
CA PRO A 76 9.50 35.86 -13.31
C PRO A 76 9.69 34.98 -14.55
N ARG A 77 10.50 35.44 -15.51
CA ARG A 77 10.77 34.71 -16.75
C ARG A 77 11.55 33.42 -16.48
N GLN A 78 12.61 33.49 -15.68
CA GLN A 78 13.42 32.32 -15.34
C GLN A 78 12.63 31.23 -14.63
N VAL A 79 11.76 31.59 -13.68
CA VAL A 79 10.92 30.63 -12.95
C VAL A 79 9.93 29.96 -13.90
N LEU A 80 9.29 30.73 -14.79
CA LEU A 80 8.35 30.17 -15.76
C LEU A 80 9.05 29.28 -16.78
N ASP A 81 10.20 29.70 -17.30
CA ASP A 81 11.02 28.91 -18.22
C ASP A 81 11.45 27.58 -17.57
N LEU A 82 11.92 27.61 -16.32
CA LEU A 82 12.27 26.41 -15.56
C LEU A 82 11.06 25.52 -15.29
N PHE A 83 9.92 26.09 -14.96
CA PHE A 83 8.69 25.34 -14.75
C PHE A 83 8.29 24.57 -16.01
N VAL A 84 8.31 25.23 -17.17
CA VAL A 84 8.02 24.60 -18.47
C VAL A 84 9.05 23.53 -18.80
N GLN A 85 10.34 23.83 -18.66
CA GLN A 85 11.42 22.86 -18.93
C GLN A 85 11.31 21.61 -18.05
N ARG A 86 11.04 21.77 -16.75
CA ARG A 86 10.83 20.64 -15.83
C ARG A 86 9.58 19.86 -16.16
N THR A 87 8.49 20.54 -16.52
CA THR A 87 7.25 19.89 -16.96
C THR A 87 7.50 19.05 -18.21
N TYR A 88 8.15 19.62 -19.22
CA TYR A 88 8.49 18.91 -20.45
C TYR A 88 9.44 17.74 -20.18
N GLY A 89 10.46 17.91 -19.35
CA GLY A 89 11.38 16.83 -18.98
C GLY A 89 10.72 15.64 -18.25
N VAL A 90 9.66 15.90 -17.47
CA VAL A 90 8.82 14.84 -16.88
C VAL A 90 7.96 14.18 -17.96
N MET A 91 7.36 14.96 -18.87
CA MET A 91 6.53 14.44 -19.96
C MET A 91 7.31 13.59 -20.97
N SER A 92 8.58 13.92 -21.22
CA SER A 92 9.45 13.20 -22.14
C SER A 92 10.15 11.99 -21.52
N ASN A 93 9.81 11.61 -20.28
CA ASN A 93 10.43 10.48 -19.62
C ASN A 93 9.71 9.19 -19.98
N ASP A 94 10.37 8.34 -20.77
CA ASP A 94 9.81 7.07 -21.26
C ASP A 94 9.43 6.11 -20.12
N VAL A 95 10.11 6.18 -18.98
CA VAL A 95 9.81 5.34 -17.80
C VAL A 95 8.46 5.72 -17.18
N LEU A 96 8.10 7.01 -17.21
CA LEU A 96 6.85 7.50 -16.63
C LEU A 96 5.61 7.13 -17.47
N ILE A 97 5.78 6.76 -18.74
CA ILE A 97 4.72 6.20 -19.59
C ILE A 97 4.15 4.91 -18.99
N ALA A 98 4.95 4.17 -18.22
CA ALA A 98 4.49 2.96 -17.53
C ALA A 98 3.42 3.25 -16.46
N ILE A 99 3.42 4.43 -15.83
CA ILE A 99 2.53 4.75 -14.70
C ILE A 99 1.04 4.69 -15.12
N PRO A 100 0.59 5.41 -16.18
CA PRO A 100 -0.79 5.30 -16.65
C PRO A 100 -1.20 3.89 -17.06
N LEU A 101 -0.30 3.13 -17.71
CA LEU A 101 -0.58 1.77 -18.16
C LEU A 101 -0.76 0.80 -16.98
N PHE A 102 0.09 0.91 -15.94
CA PHE A 102 -0.06 0.12 -14.72
C PHE A 102 -1.31 0.51 -13.93
N LEU A 103 -1.61 1.81 -13.84
CA LEU A 103 -2.83 2.27 -13.17
C LEU A 103 -4.09 1.80 -13.91
N PHE A 104 -4.07 1.80 -15.24
CA PHE A 104 -5.14 1.24 -16.07
C PHE A 104 -5.31 -0.26 -15.84
N MET A 105 -4.22 -1.03 -15.83
CA MET A 105 -4.25 -2.45 -15.50
C MET A 105 -4.85 -2.70 -14.10
N GLY A 106 -4.37 -1.98 -13.09
CA GLY A 106 -4.88 -2.08 -11.72
C GLY A 106 -6.37 -1.77 -11.63
N TYR A 107 -6.82 -0.72 -12.33
CA TYR A 107 -8.23 -0.36 -12.42
C TYR A 107 -9.08 -1.45 -13.09
N LEU A 108 -8.60 -2.09 -14.15
CA LEU A 108 -9.30 -3.21 -14.78
C LEU A 108 -9.44 -4.41 -13.83
N VAL A 109 -8.36 -4.77 -13.11
CA VAL A 109 -8.38 -5.86 -12.13
C VAL A 109 -9.34 -5.56 -10.98
N GLU A 110 -9.39 -4.30 -10.52
CA GLU A 110 -10.32 -3.86 -9.49
C GLU A 110 -11.78 -3.93 -9.97
N ARG A 111 -12.06 -3.43 -11.18
CA ARG A 111 -13.41 -3.44 -11.77
C ARG A 111 -13.93 -4.83 -12.13
N ALA A 112 -13.05 -5.82 -12.30
CA ALA A 112 -13.44 -7.19 -12.60
C ALA A 112 -14.19 -7.90 -11.44
N LYS A 113 -14.42 -7.25 -10.29
CA LYS A 113 -15.06 -7.82 -9.08
C LYS A 113 -14.40 -9.11 -8.60
N LEU A 114 -13.11 -9.29 -8.91
CA LEU A 114 -12.33 -10.44 -8.47
C LEU A 114 -12.04 -10.36 -6.97
N ILE A 115 -12.00 -9.16 -6.41
CA ILE A 115 -11.53 -8.92 -5.05
C ILE A 115 -12.46 -9.50 -3.99
N ASP A 116 -13.79 -9.31 -4.13
CA ASP A 116 -14.76 -9.86 -3.17
C ASP A 116 -14.69 -11.40 -3.14
N LYS A 117 -14.61 -12.01 -4.32
CA LYS A 117 -14.50 -13.47 -4.47
C LYS A 117 -13.15 -13.98 -3.93
N LEU A 118 -12.06 -13.28 -4.24
CA LEU A 118 -10.72 -13.63 -3.78
C LEU A 118 -10.62 -13.53 -2.25
N PHE A 119 -11.13 -12.44 -1.67
CA PHE A 119 -11.17 -12.23 -0.22
C PHE A 119 -11.99 -13.33 0.46
N HIS A 120 -13.18 -13.65 -0.04
CA HIS A 120 -13.99 -14.74 0.51
C HIS A 120 -13.26 -16.09 0.40
N SER A 121 -12.61 -16.37 -0.73
CA SER A 121 -11.88 -17.62 -0.96
C SER A 121 -10.67 -17.75 -0.04
N LEU A 122 -9.89 -16.68 0.13
CA LEU A 122 -8.73 -16.63 1.02
C LEU A 122 -9.14 -16.69 2.49
N HIS A 123 -10.27 -16.10 2.85
CA HIS A 123 -10.86 -16.25 4.17
C HIS A 123 -11.19 -17.70 4.48
N LEU A 124 -11.85 -18.40 3.55
CA LEU A 124 -12.16 -19.83 3.69
C LEU A 124 -10.88 -20.68 3.77
N ALA A 125 -9.87 -20.36 2.96
CA ALA A 125 -8.59 -21.07 2.96
C ALA A 125 -7.82 -20.89 4.29
N THR A 126 -7.96 -19.74 4.93
CA THR A 126 -7.25 -19.41 6.20
C THR A 126 -8.09 -19.69 7.44
N ALA A 127 -9.30 -20.24 7.31
CA ALA A 127 -10.25 -20.45 8.42
C ALA A 127 -9.71 -21.28 9.60
N ARG A 128 -8.66 -22.09 9.38
CA ARG A 128 -7.99 -22.90 10.41
C ARG A 128 -6.81 -22.21 11.09
N VAL A 129 -6.40 -21.04 10.61
CA VAL A 129 -5.24 -20.29 11.13
C VAL A 129 -5.69 -19.36 12.27
N PRO A 130 -4.93 -19.26 13.38
CA PRO A 130 -5.18 -18.25 14.40
C PRO A 130 -5.12 -16.83 13.80
N GLY A 131 -6.16 -16.03 14.00
CA GLY A 131 -6.24 -14.71 13.36
C GLY A 131 -6.65 -14.75 11.87
N ALA A 132 -7.34 -15.81 11.43
CA ALA A 132 -7.73 -16.08 10.04
C ALA A 132 -8.16 -14.85 9.22
N LEU A 133 -9.02 -13.98 9.77
CA LEU A 133 -9.50 -12.79 9.05
C LEU A 133 -8.38 -11.77 8.79
N ALA A 134 -7.52 -11.53 9.77
CA ALA A 134 -6.39 -10.61 9.62
C ALA A 134 -5.32 -11.20 8.68
N VAL A 135 -5.06 -12.50 8.76
CA VAL A 135 -4.16 -13.20 7.84
C VAL A 135 -4.71 -13.16 6.41
N ALA A 136 -5.98 -13.48 6.21
CA ALA A 136 -6.64 -13.41 4.91
C ALA A 136 -6.53 -12.00 4.31
N THR A 137 -6.69 -10.97 5.14
CA THR A 137 -6.58 -9.57 4.71
C THR A 137 -5.17 -9.26 4.24
N ILE A 138 -4.12 -9.59 5.01
CA ILE A 138 -2.74 -9.35 4.60
C ILE A 138 -2.40 -10.10 3.31
N VAL A 139 -2.80 -11.37 3.20
CA VAL A 139 -2.57 -12.17 1.99
C VAL A 139 -3.30 -11.58 0.78
N THR A 140 -4.55 -11.15 0.95
CA THR A 140 -5.33 -10.49 -0.11
C THR A 140 -4.65 -9.19 -0.53
N CYS A 141 -4.21 -8.37 0.43
CA CYS A 141 -3.46 -7.15 0.14
C CYS A 141 -2.15 -7.45 -0.60
N SER A 142 -1.39 -8.47 -0.22
CA SER A 142 -0.14 -8.84 -0.88
C SER A 142 -0.34 -9.26 -2.33
N ILE A 143 -1.40 -10.02 -2.63
CA ILE A 143 -1.73 -10.42 -4.01
C ILE A 143 -2.21 -9.21 -4.81
N PHE A 144 -3.00 -8.35 -4.19
CA PHE A 144 -3.55 -7.16 -4.85
C PHE A 144 -2.52 -6.03 -5.02
N ALA A 145 -1.51 -5.99 -4.15
CA ALA A 145 -0.36 -5.11 -4.25
C ALA A 145 0.34 -5.28 -5.59
N THR A 146 0.57 -6.54 -6.00
CA THR A 146 1.09 -6.92 -7.33
C THR A 146 0.23 -6.40 -8.47
N ALA A 147 -1.08 -6.22 -8.29
CA ALA A 147 -1.96 -5.77 -9.38
C ALA A 147 -2.06 -4.24 -9.49
N THR A 148 -2.02 -3.54 -8.35
CA THR A 148 -2.41 -2.11 -8.30
C THR A 148 -1.28 -1.15 -7.99
N GLY A 149 -0.29 -1.55 -7.19
CA GLY A 149 0.82 -0.67 -6.82
C GLY A 149 0.44 0.62 -6.07
N ILE A 150 -0.80 0.73 -5.55
CA ILE A 150 -1.36 1.96 -4.95
C ILE A 150 -1.91 1.68 -3.55
N VAL A 151 -1.33 2.33 -2.53
CA VAL A 151 -1.70 2.16 -1.12
C VAL A 151 -3.13 2.63 -0.84
N GLY A 152 -3.48 3.84 -1.26
CA GLY A 152 -4.75 4.48 -0.87
C GLY A 152 -5.96 3.67 -1.32
N ALA A 153 -5.94 3.16 -2.55
CA ALA A 153 -7.00 2.32 -3.09
C ALA A 153 -7.13 1.00 -2.31
N CYS A 154 -6.03 0.27 -2.14
CA CYS A 154 -6.04 -1.02 -1.43
C CYS A 154 -6.49 -0.88 0.03
N VAL A 155 -5.98 0.12 0.77
CA VAL A 155 -6.36 0.37 2.17
C VAL A 155 -7.83 0.75 2.29
N THR A 156 -8.34 1.63 1.41
CA THR A 156 -9.75 2.05 1.45
C THR A 156 -10.68 0.89 1.13
N LEU A 157 -10.35 0.11 0.11
CA LEU A 157 -11.13 -1.04 -0.31
C LEU A 157 -11.18 -2.11 0.80
N MET A 158 -10.03 -2.47 1.37
CA MET A 158 -9.97 -3.44 2.47
C MET A 158 -10.60 -2.87 3.75
N GLY A 159 -10.55 -1.56 3.95
CA GLY A 159 -11.28 -0.87 5.01
C GLY A 159 -12.79 -1.04 4.88
N LEU A 160 -13.34 -0.99 3.66
CA LEU A 160 -14.77 -1.18 3.41
C LEU A 160 -15.21 -2.64 3.47
N LEU A 161 -14.36 -3.57 3.02
CA LEU A 161 -14.70 -4.99 2.94
C LEU A 161 -14.32 -5.80 4.19
N ALA A 162 -13.09 -5.64 4.68
CA ALA A 162 -12.54 -6.48 5.73
C ALA A 162 -12.81 -5.95 7.14
N LEU A 163 -12.81 -4.62 7.35
CA LEU A 163 -13.01 -4.04 8.69
C LEU A 163 -14.37 -4.43 9.29
N PRO A 164 -15.52 -4.29 8.59
CA PRO A 164 -16.80 -4.67 9.18
C PRO A 164 -16.89 -6.16 9.50
N ALA A 165 -16.31 -7.01 8.64
CA ALA A 165 -16.26 -8.46 8.86
C ALA A 165 -15.43 -8.83 10.10
N MET A 166 -14.26 -8.19 10.29
CA MET A 166 -13.43 -8.38 11.48
C MET A 166 -14.13 -7.96 12.76
N LEU A 167 -14.79 -6.80 12.77
CA LEU A 167 -15.49 -6.29 13.94
C LEU A 167 -16.68 -7.17 14.32
N LYS A 168 -17.45 -7.66 13.33
CA LYS A 168 -18.53 -8.64 13.57
C LYS A 168 -18.01 -9.95 14.16
N ALA A 169 -16.82 -10.37 13.75
CA ALA A 169 -16.13 -11.54 14.31
C ALA A 169 -15.49 -11.27 15.68
N GLY A 170 -15.64 -10.08 16.27
CA GLY A 170 -15.12 -9.75 17.60
C GLY A 170 -13.64 -9.33 17.65
N TYR A 171 -13.04 -8.96 16.51
CA TYR A 171 -11.65 -8.50 16.50
C TYR A 171 -11.52 -7.10 17.13
N ASN A 172 -10.38 -6.87 17.77
CA ASN A 172 -10.04 -5.56 18.29
C ASN A 172 -9.81 -4.54 17.16
N VAL A 173 -10.43 -3.36 17.27
CA VAL A 173 -10.33 -2.27 16.29
C VAL A 173 -8.89 -1.91 15.93
N LYS A 174 -7.97 -1.86 16.90
CA LYS A 174 -6.56 -1.49 16.65
C LYS A 174 -5.83 -2.54 15.83
N VAL A 175 -6.11 -3.82 16.08
CA VAL A 175 -5.51 -4.93 15.33
C VAL A 175 -6.08 -4.97 13.92
N SER A 176 -7.39 -4.79 13.75
CA SER A 176 -8.03 -4.75 12.44
C SER A 176 -7.54 -3.58 11.59
N ALA A 177 -7.51 -2.36 12.15
CA ALA A 177 -6.99 -1.19 11.47
C ALA A 177 -5.49 -1.34 11.14
N GLY A 178 -4.70 -1.90 12.06
CA GLY A 178 -3.30 -2.21 11.83
C GLY A 178 -3.08 -3.22 10.71
N ALA A 179 -3.84 -4.32 10.66
CA ALA A 179 -3.73 -5.33 9.62
C ALA A 179 -4.09 -4.79 8.22
N ILE A 180 -5.15 -3.99 8.13
CA ILE A 180 -5.59 -3.37 6.86
C ILE A 180 -4.56 -2.36 6.37
N THR A 181 -4.10 -1.47 7.25
CA THR A 181 -3.12 -0.43 6.88
C THR A 181 -1.76 -1.03 6.55
N ALA A 182 -1.26 -1.96 7.37
CA ALA A 182 0.01 -2.65 7.12
C ALA A 182 -0.04 -3.46 5.82
N GLY A 183 -1.13 -4.23 5.61
CA GLY A 183 -1.34 -5.00 4.39
C GLY A 183 -1.42 -4.11 3.15
N GLY A 184 -2.24 -3.05 3.18
CA GLY A 184 -2.41 -2.17 2.02
C GLY A 184 -1.15 -1.37 1.66
N CYS A 185 -0.28 -1.07 2.63
CA CYS A 185 1.03 -0.46 2.37
C CYS A 185 2.02 -1.38 1.64
N LEU A 186 1.78 -2.70 1.60
CA LEU A 186 2.59 -3.63 0.81
C LEU A 186 2.51 -3.35 -0.70
N GLY A 187 1.45 -2.63 -1.14
CA GLY A 187 1.31 -2.10 -2.50
C GLY A 187 2.48 -1.25 -2.98
N ILE A 188 3.22 -0.62 -2.07
CA ILE A 188 4.43 0.13 -2.45
C ILE A 188 5.59 -0.80 -2.81
N LEU A 189 5.69 -1.95 -2.15
CA LEU A 189 6.91 -2.75 -2.13
C LEU A 189 6.83 -3.97 -3.04
N ILE A 190 5.66 -4.63 -3.14
CA ILE A 190 5.49 -5.81 -3.98
C ILE A 190 5.28 -5.38 -5.43
N PRO A 191 6.17 -5.73 -6.38
CA PRO A 191 6.06 -5.30 -7.76
C PRO A 191 4.89 -5.94 -8.52
N PRO A 192 4.39 -5.30 -9.58
CA PRO A 192 4.67 -3.93 -10.05
C PRO A 192 4.15 -2.83 -9.09
N SER A 193 4.93 -1.76 -8.91
CA SER A 193 4.63 -0.65 -7.99
C SER A 193 4.91 0.70 -8.65
N VAL A 194 3.90 1.57 -8.65
CA VAL A 194 4.01 2.93 -9.21
C VAL A 194 5.09 3.74 -8.49
N LEU A 195 5.26 3.55 -7.17
CA LEU A 195 6.25 4.29 -6.42
C LEU A 195 7.68 3.92 -6.84
N LEU A 196 7.96 2.64 -7.12
CA LEU A 196 9.25 2.20 -7.60
C LEU A 196 9.54 2.70 -9.02
N ILE A 197 8.52 2.87 -9.87
CA ILE A 197 8.66 3.51 -11.19
C ILE A 197 9.10 4.97 -11.03
N VAL A 198 8.38 5.73 -10.19
CA VAL A 198 8.72 7.14 -9.93
C VAL A 198 10.11 7.26 -9.32
N TYR A 199 10.45 6.41 -8.35
CA TYR A 199 11.77 6.38 -7.75
C TYR A 199 12.87 6.06 -8.79
N GLY A 200 12.66 5.05 -9.64
CA GLY A 200 13.60 4.70 -10.71
C GLY A 200 13.81 5.84 -11.70
N ALA A 201 12.74 6.52 -12.11
CA ALA A 201 12.81 7.68 -13.00
C ALA A 201 13.57 8.87 -12.38
N VAL A 202 13.39 9.12 -11.07
CA VAL A 202 14.08 10.23 -10.37
C VAL A 202 15.53 9.88 -10.03
N ALA A 203 15.79 8.65 -9.58
CA ALA A 203 17.12 8.19 -9.20
C ALA A 203 17.99 7.78 -10.39
N GLY A 204 17.42 7.71 -11.60
CA GLY A 204 18.15 7.30 -12.81
C GLY A 204 18.57 5.82 -12.79
N VAL A 205 17.84 4.97 -12.07
CA VAL A 205 18.13 3.54 -11.95
C VAL A 205 17.06 2.70 -12.64
N SER A 206 17.44 1.49 -13.06
CA SER A 206 16.52 0.59 -13.76
C SER A 206 15.35 0.17 -12.86
N VAL A 207 14.12 0.43 -13.32
CA VAL A 207 12.89 -0.01 -12.65
C VAL A 207 12.83 -1.53 -12.52
N VAL A 208 13.32 -2.26 -13.52
CA VAL A 208 13.34 -3.73 -13.49
C VAL A 208 14.26 -4.24 -12.37
N GLN A 209 15.41 -3.58 -12.17
CA GLN A 209 16.31 -3.91 -11.06
C GLN A 209 15.69 -3.56 -9.71
N LEU A 210 14.99 -2.43 -9.61
CA LEU A 210 14.23 -2.08 -8.40
C LEU A 210 13.15 -3.11 -8.09
N TYR A 211 12.43 -3.61 -9.11
CA TYR A 211 11.44 -4.67 -8.93
C TYR A 211 12.08 -5.97 -8.43
N ALA A 212 13.17 -6.41 -9.05
CA ALA A 212 13.90 -7.59 -8.60
C ALA A 212 14.39 -7.44 -7.15
N GLY A 213 14.93 -6.26 -6.80
CA GLY A 213 15.40 -5.97 -5.46
C GLY A 213 14.29 -5.83 -4.42
N ALA A 214 13.10 -5.38 -4.82
CA ALA A 214 11.96 -5.19 -3.92
C ALA A 214 11.13 -6.47 -3.69
N PHE A 215 11.28 -7.48 -4.54
CA PHE A 215 10.54 -8.74 -4.44
C PHE A 215 10.76 -9.45 -3.10
N LEU A 216 12.02 -9.70 -2.74
CA LEU A 216 12.38 -10.37 -1.49
C LEU A 216 11.89 -9.60 -0.24
N PRO A 217 12.20 -8.30 -0.07
CA PRO A 217 11.73 -7.56 1.11
C PRO A 217 10.20 -7.42 1.14
N GLY A 218 9.53 -7.34 -0.02
CA GLY A 218 8.07 -7.31 -0.10
C GLY A 218 7.40 -8.53 0.52
N PHE A 219 7.78 -9.72 0.05
CA PHE A 219 7.24 -10.97 0.59
C PHE A 219 7.75 -11.30 2.00
N MET A 220 8.99 -10.92 2.32
CA MET A 220 9.50 -11.04 3.69
C MET A 220 8.64 -10.23 4.67
N LEU A 221 8.33 -8.98 4.35
CA LEU A 221 7.52 -8.11 5.20
C LEU A 221 6.07 -8.62 5.33
N ALA A 222 5.48 -9.09 4.23
CA ALA A 222 4.19 -9.78 4.26
C ALA A 222 4.20 -10.99 5.20
N GLY A 223 5.25 -11.81 5.12
CA GLY A 223 5.46 -12.96 6.02
C GLY A 223 5.62 -12.55 7.48
N LEU A 224 6.38 -11.50 7.77
CA LEU A 224 6.55 -10.95 9.12
C LEU A 224 5.23 -10.44 9.70
N TYR A 225 4.40 -9.76 8.90
CA TYR A 225 3.07 -9.32 9.33
C TYR A 225 2.13 -10.48 9.63
N ILE A 226 2.11 -11.51 8.77
CA ILE A 226 1.34 -12.73 9.01
C ILE A 226 1.83 -13.44 10.29
N GLY A 227 3.15 -13.58 10.45
CA GLY A 227 3.76 -14.17 11.64
C GLY A 227 3.39 -13.42 12.91
N TYR A 228 3.47 -12.09 12.89
CA TYR A 228 3.07 -11.24 14.01
C TYR A 228 1.59 -11.45 14.40
N ILE A 229 0.68 -11.47 13.42
CA ILE A 229 -0.74 -11.72 13.66
C ILE A 229 -0.97 -13.10 14.27
N ILE A 230 -0.33 -14.15 13.75
CA ILE A 230 -0.48 -15.52 14.27
C ILE A 230 0.02 -15.62 15.71
N VAL A 231 1.19 -15.04 16.01
CA VAL A 231 1.76 -15.01 17.36
C VAL A 231 0.85 -14.24 18.30
N LEU A 232 0.39 -13.06 17.90
CA LEU A 232 -0.50 -12.23 18.70
C LEU A 232 -1.86 -12.92 18.94
N ALA A 233 -2.40 -13.63 17.95
CA ALA A 233 -3.65 -14.38 18.08
C ALA A 233 -3.53 -15.56 19.06
N LYS A 234 -2.36 -16.20 19.11
CA LYS A 234 -2.07 -17.26 20.09
C LYS A 234 -1.87 -16.72 21.51
N TRP A 235 -1.16 -15.61 21.67
CA TRP A 235 -0.85 -15.05 22.98
C TRP A 235 -1.98 -14.21 23.58
N LYS A 236 -2.77 -13.54 22.74
CA LYS A 236 -3.90 -12.70 23.16
C LYS A 236 -5.16 -13.05 22.34
N PRO A 237 -5.77 -14.22 22.56
CA PRO A 237 -6.95 -14.66 21.83
C PRO A 237 -8.14 -13.71 21.97
N HIS A 238 -8.23 -12.96 23.08
CA HIS A 238 -9.28 -11.96 23.30
C HIS A 238 -9.27 -10.81 22.28
N LEU A 239 -8.14 -10.54 21.63
CA LEU A 239 -8.03 -9.49 20.60
C LEU A 239 -8.49 -9.98 19.22
N MET A 240 -8.45 -11.29 18.99
CA MET A 240 -8.75 -11.94 17.72
C MET A 240 -9.41 -13.30 18.01
N PRO A 241 -10.64 -13.31 18.54
CA PRO A 241 -11.30 -14.54 18.92
C PRO A 241 -11.44 -15.43 17.69
N PRO A 242 -11.19 -16.74 17.84
CA PRO A 242 -11.24 -17.64 16.72
C PRO A 242 -12.71 -17.88 16.33
N LEU A 243 -13.03 -17.80 15.04
CA LEU A 243 -14.40 -17.89 14.50
C LEU A 243 -15.16 -19.09 15.03
N ALA A 244 -16.49 -19.01 15.16
CA ALA A 244 -17.29 -20.14 15.64
C ALA A 244 -17.13 -21.36 14.72
N ALA A 245 -17.20 -22.58 15.27
CA ALA A 245 -17.00 -23.81 14.48
C ALA A 245 -18.02 -23.97 13.33
N SER A 246 -19.19 -23.34 13.44
CA SER A 246 -20.21 -23.23 12.40
C SER A 246 -19.76 -22.37 11.20
N GLU A 247 -19.02 -21.29 11.45
CA GLU A 247 -18.49 -20.39 10.41
C GLU A 247 -17.16 -20.90 9.82
N ARG A 248 -16.47 -21.81 10.52
CA ARG A 248 -15.29 -22.52 9.99
C ARG A 248 -15.65 -23.65 9.02
N ARG A 249 -16.93 -24.07 8.97
CA ARG A 249 -17.38 -25.14 8.06
C ARG A 249 -17.77 -24.55 6.71
N VAL A 250 -16.86 -24.71 5.76
CA VAL A 250 -17.13 -24.40 4.36
C VAL A 250 -17.99 -25.52 3.77
N ALA A 251 -19.17 -25.19 3.23
CA ALA A 251 -19.94 -26.12 2.42
C ALA A 251 -19.16 -26.40 1.13
N LEU A 252 -18.45 -27.54 1.09
CA LEU A 252 -17.65 -27.93 -0.06
C LEU A 252 -18.57 -28.16 -1.28
N PRO A 253 -18.24 -27.64 -2.48
CA PRO A 253 -18.91 -28.06 -3.70
C PRO A 253 -18.78 -29.59 -3.91
N THR A 254 -19.71 -30.20 -4.63
CA THR A 254 -19.82 -31.68 -4.77
C THR A 254 -18.53 -32.35 -5.24
N PHE A 255 -17.70 -31.69 -6.07
CA PHE A 255 -16.39 -32.19 -6.47
C PHE A 255 -15.37 -32.18 -5.31
N ALA A 256 -15.36 -31.13 -4.49
CA ALA A 256 -14.45 -30.98 -3.36
C ALA A 256 -14.84 -31.89 -2.18
N GLN A 257 -16.13 -32.24 -2.04
CA GLN A 257 -16.59 -33.23 -1.07
C GLN A 257 -16.04 -34.64 -1.37
N LYS A 258 -15.96 -35.02 -2.65
CA LYS A 258 -15.36 -36.29 -3.06
C LYS A 258 -13.85 -36.34 -2.76
N LEU A 259 -13.17 -35.21 -2.94
CA LEU A 259 -11.74 -35.07 -2.66
C LEU A 259 -11.43 -35.05 -1.15
N ALA A 260 -12.27 -34.39 -0.35
CA ALA A 260 -12.10 -34.28 1.10
C ALA A 260 -12.27 -35.61 1.86
N LYS A 261 -12.94 -36.61 1.27
CA LYS A 261 -13.04 -37.97 1.85
C LYS A 261 -11.69 -38.70 1.91
N HIS A 262 -10.69 -38.27 1.12
CA HIS A 262 -9.42 -38.98 0.96
C HIS A 262 -8.20 -38.28 1.61
N GLY A 263 -8.40 -37.21 2.38
CA GLY A 263 -7.33 -36.58 3.17
C GLY A 263 -7.67 -35.18 3.70
N SER A 264 -7.06 -34.80 4.84
CA SER A 264 -7.25 -33.50 5.49
C SER A 264 -6.55 -32.32 4.80
N ASN A 265 -5.65 -32.61 3.84
CA ASN A 265 -4.80 -31.65 3.13
C ASN A 265 -5.25 -31.47 1.69
N ALA A 266 -5.83 -30.30 1.38
CA ALA A 266 -6.33 -29.94 0.04
C ALA A 266 -5.27 -30.04 -1.06
N LEU A 267 -4.01 -29.71 -0.74
CA LEU A 267 -2.86 -29.80 -1.65
C LEU A 267 -2.54 -31.24 -2.07
N ILE A 268 -2.63 -32.21 -1.15
CA ILE A 268 -2.38 -33.63 -1.44
C ILE A 268 -3.54 -34.23 -2.26
N GLY A 269 -4.77 -33.76 -2.01
CA GLY A 269 -5.93 -34.12 -2.82
C GLY A 269 -5.79 -33.62 -4.26
N LEU A 270 -5.41 -32.36 -4.44
CA LEU A 270 -5.24 -31.73 -5.75
C LEU A 270 -4.10 -32.38 -6.55
N THR A 271 -2.94 -32.62 -5.95
CA THR A 271 -1.83 -33.28 -6.64
C THR A 271 -2.21 -34.69 -7.07
N ARG A 272 -2.90 -35.47 -6.23
CA ARG A 272 -3.38 -36.82 -6.58
C ARG A 272 -4.44 -36.83 -7.69
N ALA A 273 -5.32 -35.84 -7.72
CA ALA A 273 -6.31 -35.67 -8.77
C ALA A 273 -5.65 -35.34 -10.12
N VAL A 274 -4.63 -34.47 -10.12
CA VAL A 274 -3.86 -34.10 -11.32
C VAL A 274 -3.00 -35.26 -11.82
N THR A 275 -2.40 -36.05 -10.92
CA THR A 275 -1.57 -37.21 -11.30
C THR A 275 -2.36 -38.46 -11.73
N GLY A 276 -3.70 -38.40 -11.74
CA GLY A 276 -4.54 -39.40 -12.41
C GLY A 276 -4.68 -40.75 -11.69
N ASN A 277 -4.78 -40.78 -10.36
CA ASN A 277 -5.04 -42.02 -9.64
C ASN A 277 -6.54 -42.41 -9.77
N PRO A 278 -6.90 -43.61 -10.30
CA PRO A 278 -8.29 -44.01 -10.59
C PRO A 278 -9.26 -44.00 -9.39
N GLY A 279 -8.75 -43.94 -8.16
CA GLY A 279 -9.57 -43.87 -6.94
C GLY A 279 -10.11 -42.48 -6.56
N ALA A 280 -9.76 -41.40 -7.30
CA ALA A 280 -10.09 -40.03 -6.91
C ALA A 280 -11.51 -39.56 -7.32
N GLY A 281 -12.18 -40.23 -8.26
CA GLY A 281 -13.57 -39.94 -8.62
C GLY A 281 -13.86 -38.52 -9.13
N VAL A 282 -12.85 -37.81 -9.62
CA VAL A 282 -12.92 -36.46 -10.19
C VAL A 282 -12.28 -36.47 -11.59
N ASP A 283 -13.00 -35.97 -12.59
CA ASP A 283 -12.50 -35.86 -13.97
C ASP A 283 -11.32 -34.89 -14.06
N LYS A 284 -10.30 -35.25 -14.84
CA LYS A 284 -9.09 -34.43 -15.04
C LYS A 284 -9.39 -33.02 -15.55
N GLN A 285 -10.49 -32.84 -16.29
CA GLN A 285 -10.95 -31.54 -16.79
C GLN A 285 -11.52 -30.62 -15.71
N THR A 286 -11.89 -31.15 -14.55
CA THR A 286 -12.41 -30.36 -13.42
C THR A 286 -11.32 -30.04 -12.38
N ALA A 287 -10.16 -30.70 -12.48
CA ALA A 287 -9.02 -30.53 -11.58
C ALA A 287 -7.95 -29.55 -12.11
N LEU A 288 -8.00 -29.22 -13.41
CA LEU A 288 -7.21 -28.19 -14.09
C LEU A 288 -8.02 -26.91 -14.23
#